data_AF-A0A1J5QIY9-F1
#
_entry.id   AF-A0A1J5QIY9-F1
#
_cell.length_a   1.000
_cell.length_b   1.000
_cell.length_c   1.000
_cell.angle_alpha   90.00
_cell.angle_beta   90.00
_cell.angle_gamma   90.00
#
_symmetry.space_group_name_H-M   'P 1'
#
loop_
_entity.id
_entity.type
_entity.pdbx_description
1 polymer ?
#
loop_
_entity_poly.entity_id
_entity_poly.type
_entity_poly.pdbx_seq_one_letter_code
_entity_poly.pdbx_strand_id
1 'polypeptide(L)'
;MPTLTRAAIEINTSNDALRDLIALGYLNGSRPGHAYDIPQAEVDRLATIPYVTEPHSSALVVSVEPARKENDQSNGRAFVGWTPKKGAFSEVQVQGVTKWWQAQNPDTVEVVVVTRHGWILHAYEVDGEPIHHESRAEWHFPVTLHDTDKTRPFLEHRLPPRPGPLAYTLPARP
;
A
#
# COMPACT_ATOMS: atom_id res chain seq x y z
N MET A 1 11.12 -23.92 -8.64
CA MET A 1 10.51 -22.70 -8.07
C MET A 1 11.06 -22.54 -6.65
N PRO A 2 11.53 -21.36 -6.25
CA PRO A 2 11.96 -21.13 -4.88
C PRO A 2 10.79 -21.35 -3.91
N THR A 3 11.08 -22.00 -2.78
CA THR A 3 10.14 -22.05 -1.65
C THR A 3 10.00 -20.65 -1.06
N LEU A 4 8.88 -20.39 -0.37
CA LEU A 4 8.62 -19.13 0.33
C LEU A 4 9.82 -18.64 1.16
N THR A 5 10.43 -19.54 1.95
CA THR A 5 11.60 -19.23 2.79
C THR A 5 12.82 -18.83 1.97
N ARG A 6 13.09 -19.51 0.85
CA ARG A 6 14.22 -19.16 -0.02
C ARG A 6 14.02 -17.78 -0.65
N ALA A 7 12.81 -17.52 -1.17
CA ALA A 7 12.47 -16.21 -1.74
C ALA A 7 12.58 -15.09 -0.69
N ALA A 8 12.14 -15.34 0.55
CA ALA A 8 12.21 -14.37 1.63
C ALA A 8 13.65 -13.96 1.97
N ILE A 9 14.56 -14.93 2.03
CA ILE A 9 15.99 -14.67 2.25
C ILE A 9 16.57 -13.84 1.10
N GLU A 10 16.25 -14.21 -0.13
CA GLU A 10 16.80 -13.59 -1.35
C GLU A 10 16.47 -12.11 -1.47
N ILE A 11 15.24 -11.72 -1.13
CA ILE A 11 14.81 -10.31 -1.19
C ILE A 11 14.88 -9.60 0.17
N ASN A 12 15.49 -10.25 1.16
CA ASN A 12 15.63 -9.78 2.54
C ASN A 12 14.30 -9.30 3.16
N THR A 13 13.31 -10.20 3.22
CA THR A 13 11.99 -9.94 3.80
C THR A 13 11.50 -11.12 4.65
N SER A 14 10.30 -11.02 5.22
CA SER A 14 9.69 -12.12 5.98
C SER A 14 8.77 -12.99 5.12
N ASN A 15 8.60 -14.25 5.53
CA ASN A 15 7.62 -15.15 4.92
C ASN A 15 6.19 -14.58 4.98
N ASP A 16 5.85 -13.88 6.05
CA ASP A 16 4.53 -13.26 6.21
C ASP A 16 4.34 -12.08 5.27
N ALA A 17 5.40 -11.31 5.00
CA ALA A 17 5.34 -10.26 3.99
C ALA A 17 5.04 -10.83 2.60
N LEU A 18 5.73 -11.89 2.20
CA LEU A 18 5.45 -12.57 0.92
C LEU A 18 4.02 -13.11 0.83
N ARG A 19 3.51 -13.72 1.92
CA ARG A 19 2.12 -14.21 1.97
C ARG A 19 1.11 -13.07 1.81
N ASP A 20 1.34 -11.95 2.48
CA ASP A 20 0.50 -10.77 2.36
C ASP A 20 0.54 -10.22 0.93
N LEU A 21 1.71 -10.12 0.30
CA LEU A 21 1.82 -9.66 -1.09
C LEU A 21 1.09 -10.57 -2.09
N ILE A 22 1.10 -11.89 -1.85
CA ILE A 22 0.32 -12.85 -2.65
C ILE A 22 -1.19 -12.62 -2.41
N ALA A 23 -1.60 -12.47 -1.15
CA ALA A 23 -3.00 -12.24 -0.79
C ALA A 23 -3.55 -10.92 -1.34
N LEU A 24 -2.70 -9.89 -1.43
CA LEU A 24 -2.99 -8.58 -2.04
C LEU A 24 -2.99 -8.63 -3.57
N GLY A 25 -2.50 -9.71 -4.17
CA GLY A 25 -2.34 -9.85 -5.61
C GLY A 25 -1.20 -9.03 -6.22
N TYR A 26 -0.29 -8.51 -5.39
CA TYR A 26 0.91 -7.79 -5.82
C TYR A 26 2.03 -8.74 -6.30
N LEU A 27 2.06 -9.94 -5.72
CA LEU A 27 3.01 -10.99 -6.03
C LEU A 27 2.26 -12.19 -6.60
N ASN A 28 2.65 -12.65 -7.79
CA ASN A 28 2.15 -13.92 -8.29
C ASN A 28 2.74 -15.07 -7.46
N GLY A 29 1.87 -15.81 -6.78
CA GLY A 29 2.26 -16.99 -6.02
C GLY A 29 1.14 -18.00 -6.03
N SER A 30 1.49 -19.29 -6.01
CA SER A 30 0.53 -20.37 -5.94
C SER A 30 0.75 -21.16 -4.66
N ARG A 31 -0.31 -21.79 -4.16
CA ARG A 31 -0.23 -22.66 -2.98
C ARG A 31 -0.53 -24.11 -3.36
N PRO A 32 0.40 -24.83 -4.02
CA PRO A 32 0.24 -26.26 -4.24
C PRO A 32 0.30 -27.00 -2.90
N GLY A 33 -0.86 -27.48 -2.44
CA GLY A 33 -1.00 -28.16 -1.14
C GLY A 33 -0.71 -27.24 0.04
N HIS A 34 0.36 -27.52 0.79
CA HIS A 34 0.72 -26.78 2.01
C HIS A 34 1.91 -25.81 1.81
N ALA A 35 2.57 -25.84 0.66
CA ALA A 35 3.69 -24.95 0.35
C ALA A 35 3.23 -23.78 -0.54
N TYR A 36 3.92 -22.64 -0.43
CA TYR A 36 3.81 -21.55 -1.39
C TYR A 36 4.97 -21.64 -2.38
N ASP A 37 4.63 -21.66 -3.65
CA ASP A 37 5.57 -21.57 -4.76
C ASP A 37 5.45 -20.21 -5.43
N ILE A 38 6.59 -19.51 -5.49
CA ILE A 38 6.72 -18.19 -6.11
C ILE A 38 7.57 -18.36 -7.39
N PRO A 39 7.14 -17.84 -8.55
CA PRO A 39 7.97 -17.84 -9.75
C PRO A 39 9.27 -17.06 -9.52
N GLN A 40 10.42 -17.59 -9.98
CA GLN A 40 11.72 -16.93 -9.78
C GLN A 40 11.73 -15.51 -10.38
N ALA A 41 11.07 -15.30 -11.53
CA ALA A 41 10.96 -13.98 -12.15
C ALA A 41 10.32 -12.91 -11.24
N GLU A 42 9.42 -13.30 -10.33
CA GLU A 42 8.85 -12.38 -9.34
C GLU A 42 9.85 -12.08 -8.21
N VAL A 43 10.62 -13.08 -7.78
CA VAL A 43 11.67 -12.89 -6.78
C VAL A 43 12.73 -11.93 -7.32
N ASP A 44 13.18 -12.16 -8.56
CA ASP A 44 14.14 -11.31 -9.26
C ASP A 44 13.60 -9.88 -9.40
N ARG A 45 12.32 -9.73 -9.81
CA ARG A 45 11.65 -8.42 -9.91
C ARG A 45 11.64 -7.69 -8.57
N LEU A 46 11.22 -8.35 -7.49
CA LEU A 46 11.18 -7.74 -6.16
C LEU A 46 12.58 -7.37 -5.65
N ALA A 47 13.60 -8.18 -5.95
CA ALA A 47 14.98 -7.92 -5.55
C ALA A 47 15.53 -6.62 -6.18
N THR A 48 15.07 -6.27 -7.38
CA THR A 48 15.53 -5.08 -8.12
C THR A 48 14.82 -3.78 -7.73
N ILE A 49 13.73 -3.83 -6.96
CA ILE A 49 12.96 -2.62 -6.62
C ILE A 49 13.75 -1.75 -5.61
N PRO A 50 14.16 -0.54 -6.01
CA PRO A 50 14.94 0.35 -5.15
C PRO A 50 14.09 0.99 -4.05
N TYR A 51 14.75 1.51 -3.01
CA TYR A 51 14.08 2.32 -2.00
C TYR A 51 13.79 3.72 -2.52
N VAL A 52 12.66 4.32 -2.12
CA VAL A 52 12.36 5.74 -2.37
C VAL A 52 13.48 6.58 -1.76
N THR A 53 14.34 7.11 -2.61
CA THR A 53 15.50 7.93 -2.23
C THR A 53 15.59 9.21 -3.05
N GLU A 54 14.87 9.28 -4.16
CA GLU A 54 14.73 10.45 -5.01
C GLU A 54 13.92 11.57 -4.34
N PRO A 55 14.02 12.82 -4.83
CA PRO A 55 13.11 13.89 -4.43
C PRO A 55 11.64 13.48 -4.62
N HIS A 56 10.82 13.77 -3.62
CA HIS A 56 9.41 13.39 -3.63
C HIS A 56 8.56 14.38 -2.85
N SER A 57 7.29 14.50 -3.25
CA SER A 57 6.29 15.26 -2.52
C SER A 57 6.04 14.71 -1.13
N SER A 58 5.43 15.55 -0.28
CA SER A 58 4.93 15.13 1.02
C SER A 58 3.79 14.14 0.82
N ALA A 59 3.84 13.01 1.53
CA ALA A 59 2.93 11.90 1.30
C ALA A 59 2.34 11.35 2.61
N LEU A 60 1.09 10.94 2.58
CA LEU A 60 0.50 10.06 3.57
C LEU A 60 0.73 8.62 3.15
N VAL A 61 1.56 7.90 3.89
CA VAL A 61 1.78 6.48 3.67
C VAL A 61 0.74 5.70 4.45
N VAL A 62 0.00 4.83 3.77
CA VAL A 62 -1.11 4.05 4.32
C VAL A 62 -0.85 2.56 4.11
N SER A 63 -0.71 1.83 5.21
CA SER A 63 -0.52 0.38 5.21
C SER A 63 -1.87 -0.34 5.16
N VAL A 64 -2.11 -1.12 4.12
CA VAL A 64 -3.38 -1.84 3.90
C VAL A 64 -3.25 -3.34 4.19
N GLU A 65 -4.36 -3.96 4.57
CA GLU A 65 -4.50 -5.42 4.66
C GLU A 65 -5.28 -5.96 3.46
N PRO A 66 -5.19 -7.26 3.12
CA PRO A 66 -6.09 -7.89 2.17
C PRO A 66 -7.55 -7.68 2.56
N ALA A 67 -8.39 -7.42 1.56
CA ALA A 67 -9.83 -7.34 1.74
C ALA A 67 -10.38 -8.63 2.36
N ARG A 68 -11.10 -8.51 3.49
CA ARG A 68 -11.87 -9.62 4.04
C ARG A 68 -13.28 -9.56 3.43
N LYS A 69 -13.90 -10.71 3.19
CA LYS A 69 -15.31 -10.71 2.79
C LYS A 69 -16.12 -10.12 3.94
N GLU A 70 -16.90 -9.08 3.67
CA GLU A 70 -17.88 -8.54 4.61
C GLU A 70 -18.89 -9.67 4.90
N ASN A 71 -18.99 -10.08 6.17
CA ASN A 71 -20.21 -10.74 6.62
C ASN A 71 -21.22 -9.59 6.79
N ASP A 72 -22.39 -9.69 6.18
CA ASP A 72 -23.48 -8.69 6.06
C ASP A 72 -24.03 -8.07 7.38
N GLN A 73 -23.30 -8.08 8.50
CA GLN A 73 -23.85 -7.78 9.84
C GLN A 73 -23.15 -6.66 10.65
N SER A 74 -22.15 -5.95 10.14
CA SER A 74 -21.54 -4.86 10.92
C SER A 74 -21.98 -3.47 10.47
N ASN A 75 -22.93 -2.89 11.22
CA ASN A 75 -23.27 -1.48 11.19
C ASN A 75 -22.00 -0.60 11.31
N GLY A 76 -21.62 0.09 10.24
CA GLY A 76 -20.90 1.36 10.32
C GLY A 76 -19.37 1.37 10.13
N ARG A 77 -18.71 0.28 9.74
CA ARG A 77 -17.28 0.33 9.38
C ARG A 77 -16.96 -0.42 8.08
N ALA A 78 -17.38 0.13 6.95
CA ALA A 78 -17.08 -0.47 5.65
C ALA A 78 -15.72 0.01 5.10
N PHE A 79 -14.59 -0.41 5.69
CA PHE A 79 -13.41 -0.69 4.89
C PHE A 79 -13.02 -2.14 5.11
N VAL A 80 -12.89 -2.89 4.03
CA VAL A 80 -12.29 -4.21 4.10
C VAL A 80 -11.21 -4.25 3.04
N GLY A 81 -10.05 -3.66 3.38
CA GLY A 81 -8.76 -3.91 2.77
C GLY A 81 -8.60 -3.68 1.26
N TRP A 82 -7.41 -4.00 0.76
CA TRP A 82 -7.07 -3.99 -0.65
C TRP A 82 -7.64 -5.24 -1.33
N THR A 83 -8.46 -5.05 -2.37
CA THR A 83 -9.10 -6.15 -3.07
C THR A 83 -8.19 -6.70 -4.17
N PRO A 84 -7.70 -7.95 -4.07
CA PRO A 84 -6.80 -8.51 -5.09
C PRO A 84 -7.47 -8.56 -6.46
N LYS A 85 -6.68 -8.37 -7.52
CA LYS A 85 -7.12 -8.37 -8.94
C LYS A 85 -8.08 -7.25 -9.34
N LYS A 86 -8.51 -6.41 -8.41
CA LYS A 86 -9.09 -5.12 -8.77
C LYS A 86 -7.93 -4.20 -9.12
N GLY A 87 -7.99 -3.57 -10.30
CA GLY A 87 -7.01 -2.55 -10.68
C GLY A 87 -6.99 -1.43 -9.64
N ALA A 88 -5.84 -0.79 -9.46
CA ALA A 88 -5.68 0.32 -8.51
C ALA A 88 -6.74 1.42 -8.73
N PHE A 89 -7.15 1.63 -9.98
CA PHE A 89 -8.16 2.61 -10.38
C PHE A 89 -9.62 2.18 -10.14
N SER A 90 -9.86 1.00 -9.57
CA SER A 90 -11.24 0.57 -9.29
C SER A 90 -11.85 1.40 -8.16
N GLU A 91 -13.14 1.73 -8.29
CA GLU A 91 -13.87 2.51 -7.29
C GLU A 91 -13.72 1.97 -5.86
N VAL A 92 -13.75 0.65 -5.70
CA VAL A 92 -13.59 -0.02 -4.39
C VAL A 92 -12.21 0.25 -3.77
N GLN A 93 -11.14 0.26 -4.58
CA GLN A 93 -9.78 0.55 -4.08
C GLN A 93 -9.66 2.03 -3.71
N VAL A 94 -10.18 2.93 -4.55
CA VAL A 94 -10.18 4.38 -4.32
C VAL A 94 -10.95 4.74 -3.05
N GLN A 95 -12.19 4.27 -2.92
CA GLN A 95 -13.00 4.46 -1.71
C GLN A 95 -12.33 3.87 -0.46
N GLY A 96 -11.48 2.87 -0.65
CA GLY A 96 -10.70 2.26 0.42
C GLY A 96 -9.61 3.16 0.97
N VAL A 97 -8.92 3.88 0.09
CA VAL A 97 -7.73 4.67 0.42
C VAL A 97 -8.07 6.11 0.78
N THR A 98 -9.20 6.66 0.31
CA THR A 98 -9.63 8.04 0.63
C THR A 98 -10.17 8.19 2.05
N LYS A 99 -10.25 7.11 2.84
CA LYS A 99 -10.87 7.09 4.17
C LYS A 99 -10.19 7.99 5.20
N TRP A 100 -10.81 8.01 6.38
CA TRP A 100 -10.35 8.71 7.57
C TRP A 100 -9.05 8.09 8.12
N TRP A 101 -7.93 8.77 7.92
CA TRP A 101 -6.61 8.38 8.43
C TRP A 101 -6.08 9.40 9.42
N GLN A 102 -5.34 8.93 10.43
CA GLN A 102 -4.55 9.84 11.26
C GLN A 102 -3.35 10.34 10.45
N ALA A 103 -3.17 11.65 10.40
CA ALA A 103 -2.08 12.30 9.67
C ALA A 103 -1.49 13.43 10.51
N GLN A 104 -0.15 13.55 10.50
CA GLN A 104 0.54 14.72 11.03
C GLN A 104 0.65 15.75 9.91
N ASN A 105 0.32 17.02 10.18
CA ASN A 105 0.33 18.11 9.20
C ASN A 105 -0.45 17.75 7.90
N PRO A 106 -1.75 17.41 8.01
CA PRO A 106 -2.56 16.92 6.91
C PRO A 106 -2.57 17.87 5.71
N ASP A 107 -2.59 19.18 5.95
CA ASP A 107 -2.63 20.23 4.91
C ASP A 107 -1.38 20.27 4.03
N THR A 108 -0.31 19.58 4.42
CA THR A 108 0.93 19.47 3.63
C THR A 108 0.97 18.22 2.78
N VAL A 109 0.00 17.30 2.89
CA VAL A 109 -0.02 16.03 2.17
C VAL A 109 -0.47 16.25 0.73
N GLU A 110 0.38 15.88 -0.22
CA GLU A 110 0.06 15.99 -1.66
C GLU A 110 -0.21 14.64 -2.31
N VAL A 111 0.24 13.55 -1.69
CA VAL A 111 0.14 12.18 -2.24
C VAL A 111 -0.31 11.20 -1.16
N VAL A 112 -1.19 10.26 -1.50
CA VAL A 112 -1.51 9.09 -0.68
C VAL A 112 -0.82 7.87 -1.25
N VAL A 113 0.14 7.30 -0.51
CA VAL A 113 0.91 6.12 -0.92
C VAL A 113 0.37 4.89 -0.19
N VAL A 114 -0.11 3.91 -0.95
CA VAL A 114 -0.62 2.66 -0.41
C VAL A 114 0.49 1.62 -0.36
N THR A 115 0.70 1.01 0.80
CA THR A 115 1.79 0.05 1.00
C THR A 115 1.39 -1.17 1.82
N ARG A 116 2.22 -2.21 1.77
CA ARG A 116 2.27 -3.28 2.76
C ARG A 116 3.71 -3.76 2.93
N HIS A 117 4.20 -3.82 4.17
CA HIS A 117 5.59 -4.22 4.49
C HIS A 117 6.66 -3.42 3.71
N GLY A 118 6.38 -2.15 3.42
CA GLY A 118 7.25 -1.27 2.63
C GLY A 118 7.07 -1.39 1.12
N TRP A 119 6.40 -2.42 0.61
CA TRP A 119 6.11 -2.54 -0.83
C TRP A 119 4.98 -1.60 -1.21
N ILE A 120 5.22 -0.72 -2.17
CA ILE A 120 4.21 0.22 -2.64
C ILE A 120 3.30 -0.51 -3.62
N LEU A 121 2.00 -0.51 -3.30
CA LEU A 121 0.95 -1.07 -4.15
C LEU A 121 0.49 -0.04 -5.18
N HIS A 122 0.36 1.22 -4.74
CA HIS A 122 0.01 2.34 -5.60
C HIS A 122 0.24 3.68 -4.90
N ALA A 123 0.18 4.78 -5.65
CA ALA A 123 0.17 6.14 -5.13
C ALA A 123 -0.89 6.97 -5.86
N TYR A 124 -1.57 7.88 -5.14
CA TYR A 124 -2.60 8.76 -5.68
C TYR A 124 -2.28 10.20 -5.31
N GLU A 125 -2.52 11.14 -6.24
CA GLU A 125 -2.44 12.56 -5.92
C GLU A 125 -3.67 13.01 -5.13
N VAL A 126 -3.46 13.83 -4.10
CA VAL A 126 -4.55 14.45 -3.35
C VAL A 126 -5.17 15.56 -4.18
N ASP A 127 -6.48 15.51 -4.35
CA ASP A 127 -7.25 16.48 -5.12
C ASP A 127 -8.09 17.36 -4.18
N GLY A 128 -7.60 18.57 -3.94
CA GLY A 128 -8.23 19.53 -3.04
C GLY A 128 -7.78 19.39 -1.58
N GLU A 129 -8.56 19.97 -0.67
CA GLU A 129 -8.20 20.09 0.73
C GLU A 129 -8.58 18.83 1.53
N PRO A 130 -7.70 18.35 2.44
CA PRO A 130 -8.05 17.30 3.40
C PRO A 130 -9.26 17.69 4.25
N ILE A 131 -10.20 16.78 4.39
CA ILE A 131 -11.42 17.00 5.17
C ILE A 131 -11.20 16.43 6.56
N HIS A 132 -11.52 17.19 7.61
CA HIS A 132 -11.37 16.75 9.01
C HIS A 132 -12.62 16.02 9.52
N HIS A 133 -12.45 14.93 10.24
CA HIS A 133 -13.54 14.26 10.94
C HIS A 133 -13.82 14.96 12.29
N GLU A 134 -14.99 15.56 12.46
CA GLU A 134 -15.28 16.43 13.61
C GLU A 134 -15.04 15.79 14.99
N SER A 135 -15.21 14.48 15.13
CA SER A 135 -15.07 13.76 16.41
C SER A 135 -13.80 12.93 16.58
N ARG A 136 -12.88 12.92 15.59
CA ARG A 136 -11.65 12.11 15.63
C ARG A 136 -10.50 12.87 15.00
N ALA A 137 -9.27 12.64 15.46
CA ALA A 137 -8.07 13.16 14.81
C ALA A 137 -7.75 12.42 13.49
N GLU A 138 -8.76 12.25 12.64
CA GLU A 138 -8.71 11.52 11.37
C GLU A 138 -9.12 12.44 10.22
N TRP A 139 -8.54 12.21 9.05
CA TRP A 139 -8.65 13.08 7.88
C TRP A 139 -8.98 12.24 6.65
N HIS A 140 -9.92 12.72 5.84
CA HIS A 140 -10.25 12.16 4.54
C HIS A 140 -9.46 12.94 3.48
N PHE A 141 -8.74 12.21 2.65
CA PHE A 141 -7.94 12.77 1.56
C PHE A 141 -8.65 12.43 0.25
N PRO A 142 -9.35 13.40 -0.38
CA PRO A 142 -9.87 13.17 -1.72
C PRO A 142 -8.68 12.97 -2.66
N VAL A 143 -8.77 11.98 -3.57
CA VAL A 143 -7.66 11.65 -4.47
C VAL A 143 -8.13 11.61 -5.92
N THR A 144 -7.22 11.94 -6.83
CA THR A 144 -7.41 11.76 -8.28
C THR A 144 -6.58 10.60 -8.82
N LEU A 145 -7.03 10.10 -9.96
CA LEU A 145 -6.52 8.88 -10.60
C LEU A 145 -5.63 9.23 -11.78
N HIS A 146 -4.43 9.76 -11.51
CA HIS A 146 -3.45 10.06 -12.55
C HIS A 146 -2.05 9.65 -12.10
N ASP A 147 -1.27 9.07 -13.03
CA ASP A 147 0.18 9.01 -12.89
C ASP A 147 0.71 10.42 -13.14
N THR A 148 1.05 11.11 -12.07
CA THR A 148 1.56 12.47 -12.09
C THR A 148 3.02 12.50 -11.67
N ASP A 149 3.68 13.63 -11.93
CA ASP A 149 5.07 13.83 -11.51
C ASP A 149 5.24 13.70 -9.99
N LYS A 150 4.17 13.92 -9.21
CA LYS A 150 4.18 13.74 -7.75
C LYS A 150 4.10 12.27 -7.32
N THR A 151 3.38 11.43 -8.06
CA THR A 151 3.22 10.01 -7.72
C THR A 151 4.35 9.13 -8.26
N ARG A 152 4.95 9.52 -9.39
CA ARG A 152 5.97 8.73 -10.09
C ARG A 152 7.18 8.30 -9.22
N PRO A 153 7.71 9.14 -8.31
CA PRO A 153 8.78 8.72 -7.40
C PRO A 153 8.42 7.51 -6.51
N PHE A 154 7.14 7.18 -6.36
CA PHE A 154 6.67 6.08 -5.51
C PHE A 154 6.34 4.79 -6.29
N LEU A 155 5.84 4.88 -7.52
CA LEU A 155 5.16 3.76 -8.21
C LEU A 155 6.06 2.55 -8.55
N GLU A 156 7.38 2.73 -8.60
CA GLU A 156 8.35 1.67 -8.89
C GLU A 156 9.38 1.47 -7.78
N HIS A 157 9.09 2.00 -6.60
CA HIS A 157 9.96 1.98 -5.45
C HIS A 157 9.33 1.22 -4.29
N ARG A 158 10.12 1.00 -3.24
CA ARG A 158 9.64 0.56 -1.93
C ARG A 158 10.07 1.51 -0.85
N LEU A 159 9.33 1.54 0.24
CA LEU A 159 9.70 2.24 1.45
C LEU A 159 10.53 1.31 2.35
N PRO A 160 11.45 1.86 3.16
CA PRO A 160 12.09 1.10 4.22
C PRO A 160 11.04 0.43 5.11
N PRO A 161 11.20 -0.84 5.48
CA PRO A 161 10.26 -1.50 6.37
C PRO A 161 10.21 -0.74 7.70
N ARG A 162 9.03 -0.21 8.03
CA ARG A 162 8.78 0.52 9.27
C ARG A 162 7.82 -0.26 10.16
N PRO A 163 8.20 -0.59 11.41
CA PRO A 163 7.22 -0.95 12.42
C PRO A 163 6.45 0.32 12.82
N GLY A 164 5.13 0.24 12.98
CA GLY A 164 4.38 1.41 13.41
C GLY A 164 2.91 1.44 13.00
N PRO A 165 2.29 2.63 13.04
CA PRO A 165 0.87 2.83 12.80
C PRO A 165 0.48 2.48 11.37
N LEU A 166 -0.82 2.21 11.16
CA LEU A 166 -1.39 1.94 9.84
C LEU A 166 -1.23 3.12 8.86
N ALA A 167 -1.00 4.34 9.35
CA ALA A 167 -0.69 5.48 8.52
C ALA A 167 0.37 6.40 9.16
N TYR A 168 1.22 7.02 8.33
CA TYR A 168 2.15 8.04 8.77
C TYR A 168 2.45 9.05 7.65
N THR A 169 2.75 10.29 8.02
CA THR A 169 3.20 11.31 7.06
C THR A 169 4.69 11.14 6.78
N LEU A 170 5.03 11.05 5.49
CA LEU A 170 6.38 11.11 4.96
C LEU A 170 6.63 12.54 4.44
N PRO A 171 7.54 13.31 5.06
CA PRO A 171 7.76 14.70 4.67
C PRO A 171 8.36 14.77 3.26
N ALA A 172 8.15 15.89 2.56
CA ALA A 172 8.75 16.13 1.26
C ALA A 172 10.28 16.05 1.33
N ARG A 173 10.88 15.52 0.26
CA ARG A 173 12.34 15.47 0.08
C ARG A 173 12.70 16.33 -1.14
N PRO A 174 13.49 17.39 -0.97
CA PRO A 174 13.92 18.25 -2.07
C PRO A 174 14.97 17.58 -2.95
#